data_AF-S8CMK4-F1
#
_entry.id   AF-S8CMK4-F1
#
_cell.length_a   1.000
_cell.length_b   1.000
_cell.length_c   1.000
_cell.angle_alpha   90.00
_cell.angle_beta   90.00
_cell.angle_gamma   90.00
#
_symmetry.space_group_name_H-M   'P 1'
#
loop_
_entity.id
_entity.type
_entity.pdbx_description
1 polymer ?
#
loop_
_entity_poly.entity_id
_entity_poly.type
_entity_poly.pdbx_seq_one_letter_code
_entity_poly.pdbx_strand_id
1 'polypeptide(L)'
;MKYTEISHFAHPQHNLKYDYSEAPFKCDGCKEAGIGSRYKCSGGGGGGGGGGGYYYACNFDLHTHCAMPSPSVTHPFYTRCSFQFMSRPPGEAARYCNACEKDVAGFVYHCRSCGFDLHPCCAKLPMVLVDDGEVKLYLYKKLAAPFSGNFPSHRCGRKGRSWCYRSSCHSYNFHVACVKEMLVENWHEIYRHTGGGGGGGNARKLETQIPNLKESFHSLPNNRRHSRGKACEIAASAFQFVTSAVLGDPTALIVAAVAALIK
;
A
#
# COMPACT_ATOMS: atom_id res chain seq x y z
N MET A 1 3.96 12.27 18.88
CA MET A 1 4.23 13.57 18.23
C MET A 1 4.56 13.30 16.77
N LYS A 2 3.81 13.87 15.81
CA LYS A 2 4.21 13.84 14.40
C LYS A 2 5.16 15.02 14.18
N TYR A 3 6.41 14.77 13.82
CA TYR A 3 7.33 15.84 13.44
C TYR A 3 6.85 16.45 12.13
N THR A 4 6.66 17.77 12.11
CA THR A 4 6.19 18.50 10.92
C THR A 4 7.22 18.49 9.80
N GLU A 5 8.50 18.38 10.14
CA GLU A 5 9.63 18.38 9.22
C GLU A 5 10.77 17.51 9.75
N ILE A 6 11.45 16.78 8.86
CA ILE A 6 12.56 15.88 9.19
C ILE A 6 13.69 15.98 8.17
N SER A 7 14.93 15.73 8.60
CA SER A 7 16.01 15.35 7.69
C SER A 7 16.00 13.83 7.49
N HIS A 8 16.34 13.36 6.30
CA HIS A 8 16.25 11.94 5.97
C HIS A 8 17.52 11.41 5.30
N PHE A 9 18.04 10.28 5.76
CA PHE A 9 19.34 9.73 5.29
C PHE A 9 19.36 9.42 3.77
N ALA A 10 18.22 9.05 3.19
CA ALA A 10 18.12 8.76 1.75
C ALA A 10 17.90 10.02 0.89
N HIS A 11 17.66 11.17 1.52
CA HIS A 11 17.53 12.45 0.84
C HIS A 11 18.08 13.58 1.74
N PRO A 12 19.41 13.62 1.97
CA PRO A 12 20.02 14.53 2.93
C PRO A 12 20.06 15.99 2.46
N GLN A 13 19.82 16.26 1.18
CA GLN A 13 19.93 17.60 0.59
C GLN A 13 18.77 18.52 1.01
N HIS A 14 17.60 17.94 1.28
CA HIS A 14 16.42 18.70 1.65
C HIS A 14 15.69 18.02 2.81
N ASN A 15 14.99 18.84 3.59
CA ASN A 15 14.07 18.34 4.57
C ASN A 15 12.77 17.85 3.91
N LEU A 16 12.17 16.85 4.55
CA LEU A 16 10.86 16.33 4.19
C LEU A 16 9.83 16.88 5.17
N LYS A 17 8.75 17.44 4.64
CA LYS A 17 7.62 17.93 5.42
C LYS A 17 6.50 16.90 5.43
N TYR A 18 5.84 16.79 6.58
CA TYR A 18 4.63 16.00 6.68
C TYR A 18 3.54 16.60 5.80
N ASP A 19 2.89 15.76 5.02
CA ASP A 19 1.79 16.10 4.12
C ASP A 19 0.69 15.03 4.22
N TYR A 20 -0.54 15.41 3.92
CA TYR A 20 -1.65 14.48 3.77
C TYR A 20 -2.32 14.72 2.43
N SER A 21 -2.40 13.69 1.60
CA SER A 21 -3.05 13.77 0.29
C SER A 21 -3.83 12.50 -0.02
N GLU A 22 -5.03 12.66 -0.56
CA GLU A 22 -5.81 11.54 -1.11
C GLU A 22 -5.27 11.11 -2.48
N ALA A 23 -4.42 11.93 -3.11
CA ALA A 23 -3.76 11.54 -4.34
C ALA A 23 -2.70 10.47 -4.04
N PRO A 24 -2.69 9.37 -4.81
CA PRO A 24 -1.68 8.35 -4.65
C PRO A 24 -0.29 8.86 -5.01
N PHE A 25 0.74 8.28 -4.38
CA PHE A 25 2.14 8.62 -4.61
C PHE A 25 3.00 7.36 -4.67
N LYS A 26 4.23 7.50 -5.17
CA LYS A 26 5.24 6.45 -5.11
C LYS A 26 6.20 6.77 -3.98
N CYS A 27 6.42 5.83 -3.07
CA CYS A 27 7.41 5.98 -2.02
C CYS A 27 8.82 5.76 -2.58
N ASP A 28 9.70 6.75 -2.49
CA ASP A 28 11.08 6.66 -2.95
C ASP A 28 11.96 5.74 -2.10
N GLY A 29 11.52 5.44 -0.87
CA GLY A 29 12.20 4.53 0.03
C GLY A 29 11.97 3.08 -0.35
N CYS A 30 10.73 2.60 -0.15
CA CYS A 30 10.38 1.19 -0.37
C CYS A 30 9.95 0.85 -1.80
N LYS A 31 9.78 1.86 -2.67
CA LYS A 31 9.33 1.75 -4.08
C LYS A 31 7.90 1.28 -4.28
N GLU A 32 7.12 1.17 -3.21
CA GLU A 32 5.69 0.84 -3.24
C GLU A 32 4.81 2.09 -3.37
N ALA A 33 3.59 1.93 -3.87
CA ALA A 33 2.60 2.98 -3.88
C ALA A 33 2.12 3.33 -2.46
N GLY A 34 1.69 4.56 -2.27
CA GLY A 34 1.12 5.06 -1.04
C GLY A 34 -0.04 6.02 -1.25
N ILE A 35 -0.76 6.30 -0.15
CA ILE A 35 -1.84 7.29 -0.08
C ILE A 35 -1.89 7.88 1.33
N GLY A 36 -2.54 9.04 1.49
CA GLY A 36 -2.80 9.66 2.77
C GLY A 36 -1.56 10.35 3.33
N SER A 37 -1.18 9.98 4.55
CA SER A 37 -0.07 10.58 5.28
C SER A 37 1.27 10.20 4.65
N ARG A 38 2.09 11.22 4.36
CA ARG A 38 3.43 11.05 3.79
C ARG A 38 4.39 12.13 4.27
N TYR A 39 5.67 11.93 3.99
CA TYR A 39 6.70 12.96 4.08
C TYR A 39 7.16 13.30 2.67
N LYS A 40 7.02 14.57 2.28
CA LYS A 40 7.34 15.06 0.96
C LYS A 40 8.42 16.13 1.04
N CYS A 41 9.38 16.07 0.12
CA CYS A 41 10.39 17.10 -0.03
C CYS A 41 9.74 18.44 -0.39
N SER A 42 10.04 19.49 0.39
CA SER A 42 9.58 20.86 0.11
C SER A 42 10.53 21.66 -0.78
N GLY A 43 11.54 21.01 -1.36
CA GLY A 43 12.60 21.61 -2.17
C GLY A 43 12.15 22.12 -3.55
N GLY A 44 11.04 22.87 -3.60
CA GLY A 44 10.62 23.68 -4.73
C GLY A 44 10.60 25.15 -4.31
N GLY A 45 11.72 25.84 -4.44
CA GLY A 45 11.81 27.29 -4.25
C GLY A 45 13.13 27.77 -3.64
N GLY A 46 14.11 28.09 -4.49
CA GLY A 46 15.13 29.11 -4.19
C GLY A 46 16.57 28.65 -3.87
N GLY A 47 17.40 28.59 -4.92
CA GLY A 47 18.67 29.34 -4.96
C GLY A 47 19.98 28.71 -4.47
N GLY A 48 20.93 28.55 -5.41
CA GLY A 48 22.29 29.07 -5.21
C GLY A 48 23.46 28.07 -5.18
N GLY A 49 24.01 27.76 -6.36
CA GLY A 49 25.29 27.03 -6.47
C GLY A 49 25.84 26.89 -7.88
N GLY A 50 25.85 27.97 -8.67
CA GLY A 50 26.71 28.11 -9.86
C GLY A 50 26.26 27.43 -11.16
N GLY A 51 25.62 28.21 -12.05
CA GLY A 51 25.69 28.02 -13.51
C GLY A 51 24.56 27.20 -14.15
N GLY A 52 23.65 27.89 -14.84
CA GLY A 52 22.74 27.29 -15.83
C GLY A 52 21.39 26.82 -15.29
N GLY A 53 20.36 27.67 -15.41
CA GLY A 53 19.04 27.46 -14.82
C GLY A 53 18.21 26.35 -15.47
N TYR A 54 17.76 25.41 -14.64
CA TYR A 54 16.50 24.68 -14.78
C TYR A 54 15.90 24.50 -13.38
N TYR A 55 14.63 24.93 -13.19
CA TYR A 55 13.87 24.72 -11.95
C TYR A 55 13.42 23.27 -11.88
N TYR A 56 14.25 22.37 -11.36
CA TYR A 56 13.84 20.98 -11.17
C TYR A 56 13.11 20.85 -9.83
N ALA A 57 11.79 20.66 -9.88
CA ALA A 57 11.01 20.37 -8.69
C ALA A 57 11.49 19.05 -8.06
N CYS A 58 11.91 19.09 -6.78
CA CYS A 58 12.32 17.90 -6.07
C CYS A 58 11.11 17.10 -5.59
N ASN A 59 10.77 16.05 -6.33
CA ASN A 59 9.66 15.15 -6.04
C ASN A 59 10.18 13.91 -5.32
N PHE A 60 10.43 14.04 -4.02
CA PHE A 60 10.83 12.93 -3.15
C PHE A 60 9.77 12.71 -2.08
N ASP A 61 9.15 11.54 -2.09
CA ASP A 61 8.00 11.21 -1.24
C ASP A 61 8.27 9.90 -0.48
N LEU A 62 7.98 9.88 0.82
CA LEU A 62 8.09 8.68 1.65
C LEU A 62 6.78 8.42 2.39
N HIS A 63 6.42 7.14 2.54
CA HIS A 63 5.47 6.76 3.58
C HIS A 63 5.98 7.23 4.95
N THR A 64 5.07 7.53 5.87
CA THR A 64 5.42 7.91 7.26
C THR A 64 6.38 6.92 7.93
N HIS A 65 6.14 5.62 7.74
CA HIS A 65 6.97 4.56 8.30
C HIS A 65 8.25 4.26 7.49
N CYS A 66 8.39 4.80 6.28
CA CYS A 66 9.63 4.80 5.51
C CYS A 66 10.50 6.01 5.84
N ALA A 67 9.89 7.14 6.18
CA ALA A 67 10.53 8.35 6.66
C ALA A 67 11.10 8.20 8.07
N MET A 68 10.39 7.49 8.95
CA MET A 68 10.82 7.23 10.32
C MET A 68 10.78 5.72 10.62
N PRO A 69 11.66 4.91 9.98
CA PRO A 69 11.65 3.47 10.17
C PRO A 69 12.16 3.11 11.57
N SER A 70 11.53 2.13 12.21
CA SER A 70 12.09 1.49 13.39
C SER A 70 13.32 0.68 12.99
N PRO A 71 14.43 0.69 13.75
CA PRO A 71 15.62 -0.10 13.39
C PRO A 71 15.36 -1.60 13.28
N SER A 72 14.38 -2.11 14.05
CA SER A 72 13.89 -3.47 13.93
C SER A 72 12.40 -3.57 14.26
N VAL A 73 11.75 -4.62 13.75
CA VAL A 73 10.35 -4.95 14.02
C VAL A 73 10.17 -6.46 14.20
N THR A 74 9.18 -6.83 14.98
CA THR A 74 8.64 -8.20 15.07
C THR A 74 7.24 -8.24 14.47
N HIS A 75 6.85 -9.38 13.91
CA HIS A 75 5.50 -9.55 13.36
C HIS A 75 4.82 -10.79 13.95
N PRO A 76 3.51 -10.75 14.30
CA PRO A 76 2.80 -11.87 14.93
C PRO A 76 2.89 -13.20 14.16
N PHE A 77 3.00 -13.13 12.84
CA PHE A 77 3.18 -14.31 11.97
C PHE A 77 4.57 -14.94 11.98
N TYR A 78 5.55 -14.27 12.56
CA TYR A 78 6.94 -14.70 12.63
C TYR A 78 7.48 -14.50 14.04
N THR A 79 6.91 -15.23 14.99
CA THR A 79 7.23 -15.12 16.43
C THR A 79 8.69 -15.38 16.78
N ARG A 80 9.46 -16.01 15.88
CA ARG A 80 10.90 -16.28 16.03
C ARG A 80 11.79 -15.39 15.15
N CYS A 81 11.23 -14.35 14.54
CA CYS A 81 11.97 -13.46 13.65
C CYS A 81 12.01 -12.04 14.21
N SER A 82 13.20 -11.45 14.18
CA SER A 82 13.40 -10.02 14.29
C SER A 82 13.85 -9.51 12.94
N PHE A 83 13.06 -8.61 12.35
CA PHE A 83 13.38 -8.04 11.05
C PHE A 83 14.11 -6.72 11.26
N GLN A 84 15.30 -6.60 10.70
CA GLN A 84 16.10 -5.39 10.74
C GLN A 84 15.79 -4.52 9.53
N PHE A 85 15.66 -3.22 9.75
CA PHE A 85 15.53 -2.28 8.65
C PHE A 85 16.83 -2.19 7.86
N MET A 86 16.71 -2.19 6.53
CA MET A 86 17.81 -1.98 5.61
C MET A 86 17.35 -1.02 4.50
N SER A 87 18.23 -0.11 4.09
CA SER A 87 17.96 0.85 3.02
C SER A 87 17.97 0.21 1.63
N ARG A 88 18.49 -1.02 1.51
CA ARG A 88 18.51 -1.84 0.29
C ARG A 88 18.35 -3.31 0.67
N PRO A 89 17.80 -4.14 -0.22
CA PRO A 89 17.76 -5.59 -0.01
C PRO A 89 19.17 -6.18 0.10
N PRO A 90 19.37 -7.23 0.91
CA PRO A 90 20.66 -7.89 1.04
C PRO A 90 20.97 -8.79 -0.17
N GLY A 91 22.19 -8.63 -0.71
CA GLY A 91 22.69 -9.36 -1.87
C GLY A 91 22.11 -8.86 -3.20
N GLU A 92 22.57 -9.48 -4.29
CA GLU A 92 22.20 -9.09 -5.67
C GLU A 92 21.01 -9.88 -6.24
N ALA A 93 20.57 -10.94 -5.55
CA ALA A 93 19.46 -11.76 -5.98
C ALA A 93 18.12 -11.04 -5.79
N ALA A 94 17.19 -11.23 -6.73
CA ALA A 94 15.83 -10.73 -6.59
C ALA A 94 15.18 -11.28 -5.31
N ARG A 95 14.55 -10.39 -4.54
CA ARG A 95 13.88 -10.70 -3.27
C ARG A 95 12.42 -10.32 -3.34
N TYR A 96 11.59 -11.11 -2.68
CA TYR A 96 10.14 -10.94 -2.69
C TYR A 96 9.62 -10.78 -1.28
N CYS A 97 8.71 -9.83 -1.09
CA CYS A 97 8.06 -9.61 0.18
C CYS A 97 7.20 -10.82 0.55
N ASN A 98 7.43 -11.41 1.73
CA ASN A 98 6.69 -12.58 2.19
C ASN A 98 5.22 -12.30 2.54
N ALA A 99 4.80 -11.04 2.57
CA ALA A 99 3.41 -10.65 2.80
C ALA A 99 2.61 -10.48 1.51
N CYS A 100 3.21 -9.91 0.45
CA CYS A 100 2.49 -9.53 -0.76
C CYS A 100 3.05 -10.14 -2.05
N GLU A 101 4.10 -10.94 -1.96
CA GLU A 101 4.77 -11.62 -3.08
C GLU A 101 5.31 -10.66 -4.17
N LYS A 102 5.40 -9.35 -3.89
CA LYS A 102 5.97 -8.35 -4.82
C LYS A 102 7.46 -8.16 -4.56
N ASP A 103 8.16 -7.70 -5.60
CA ASP A 103 9.59 -7.41 -5.57
C ASP A 103 9.94 -6.40 -4.47
N VAL A 104 11.08 -6.62 -3.82
CA VAL A 104 11.65 -5.69 -2.85
C VAL A 104 12.76 -4.89 -3.53
N ALA A 105 12.42 -3.70 -4.02
CA ALA A 105 13.31 -2.85 -4.82
C ALA A 105 13.97 -1.70 -4.03
N GLY A 106 13.75 -1.61 -2.72
CA GLY A 106 14.23 -0.50 -1.89
C GLY A 106 14.28 -0.87 -0.41
N PHE A 107 13.80 0.04 0.44
CA PHE A 107 13.75 -0.16 1.88
C PHE A 107 13.02 -1.45 2.25
N VAL A 108 13.62 -2.21 3.16
CA VAL A 108 13.15 -3.55 3.53
C VAL A 108 13.36 -3.80 5.01
N TYR A 109 12.47 -4.60 5.58
CA TYR A 109 12.68 -5.29 6.85
C TYR A 109 13.12 -6.72 6.56
N HIS A 110 14.38 -7.04 6.89
CA HIS A 110 15.00 -8.32 6.59
C HIS A 110 15.30 -9.11 7.87
N CYS A 111 14.86 -10.36 7.92
CA CYS A 111 15.21 -11.29 8.99
C CYS A 111 16.44 -12.12 8.57
N ARG A 112 17.61 -11.83 9.16
CA ARG A 112 18.87 -12.51 8.81
C ARG A 112 18.85 -14.01 9.05
N SER A 113 18.14 -14.49 10.08
CA SER A 113 18.13 -15.91 10.45
C SER A 113 17.25 -16.76 9.53
N CYS A 114 16.16 -16.20 9.00
CA CYS A 114 15.21 -16.93 8.16
C CYS A 114 15.26 -16.54 6.68
N GLY A 115 15.92 -15.44 6.34
CA GLY A 115 15.95 -14.89 4.99
C GLY A 115 14.62 -14.28 4.53
N PHE A 116 13.68 -14.03 5.46
CA PHE A 116 12.39 -13.41 5.14
C PHE A 116 12.50 -11.90 5.00
N ASP A 117 11.74 -11.35 4.06
CA ASP A 117 11.70 -9.94 3.72
C ASP A 117 10.28 -9.41 3.78
N LEU A 118 10.13 -8.20 4.29
CA LEU A 118 8.87 -7.47 4.30
C LEU A 118 9.12 -6.03 3.83
N HIS A 119 8.26 -5.53 2.93
CA HIS A 119 8.19 -4.09 2.73
C HIS A 119 7.82 -3.40 4.05
N PRO A 120 8.32 -2.19 4.32
CA PRO A 120 7.92 -1.42 5.49
C PRO A 120 6.41 -1.25 5.64
N CYS A 121 5.66 -1.05 4.54
CA CYS A 121 4.20 -0.94 4.57
C CYS A 121 3.53 -2.28 4.89
N CYS A 122 4.04 -3.38 4.36
CA CYS A 122 3.54 -4.73 4.65
C CYS A 122 3.80 -5.15 6.11
N ALA A 123 4.95 -4.80 6.67
CA ALA A 123 5.30 -5.10 8.06
C ALA A 123 4.42 -4.34 9.07
N LYS A 124 3.77 -3.25 8.64
CA LYS A 124 2.88 -2.42 9.46
C LYS A 124 1.39 -2.68 9.22
N LEU A 125 1.05 -3.68 8.40
CA LEU A 125 -0.34 -4.06 8.18
C LEU A 125 -1.03 -4.39 9.53
N PRO A 126 -2.15 -3.73 9.85
CA PRO A 126 -2.88 -4.01 11.09
C PRO A 126 -3.39 -5.45 11.11
N MET A 127 -3.29 -6.12 12.26
CA MET A 127 -3.84 -7.47 12.43
C MET A 127 -5.37 -7.51 12.31
N VAL A 128 -6.02 -6.39 12.65
CA VAL A 128 -7.47 -6.22 12.56
C VAL A 128 -7.75 -4.85 11.95
N LEU A 129 -8.62 -4.80 10.94
CA LEU A 129 -9.25 -3.56 10.47
C LEU A 129 -10.70 -3.57 10.92
N VAL A 130 -11.17 -2.44 11.43
CA VAL A 130 -12.54 -2.24 11.89
C VAL A 130 -13.12 -1.08 11.09
N ASP A 131 -14.20 -1.35 10.37
CA ASP A 131 -15.06 -0.32 9.78
C ASP A 131 -16.05 0.19 10.85
N ASP A 132 -16.58 1.41 10.70
CA ASP A 132 -17.34 2.22 11.68
C ASP A 132 -18.67 1.60 12.20
N GLY A 133 -18.89 0.29 12.07
CA GLY A 133 -19.96 -0.38 12.80
C GLY A 133 -20.17 -1.87 12.57
N GLU A 134 -19.73 -2.48 11.46
CA GLU A 134 -20.24 -3.83 11.11
C GLU A 134 -19.20 -4.87 10.65
N VAL A 135 -18.03 -4.46 10.14
CA VAL A 135 -17.11 -5.40 9.49
C VAL A 135 -15.75 -5.40 10.16
N LYS A 136 -15.38 -6.55 10.72
CA LYS A 136 -14.01 -6.82 11.20
C LYS A 136 -13.29 -7.67 10.16
N LEU A 137 -12.16 -7.17 9.68
CA LEU A 137 -11.26 -7.89 8.78
C LEU A 137 -10.02 -8.29 9.55
N TYR A 138 -9.71 -9.58 9.55
CA TYR A 138 -8.54 -10.12 10.24
C TYR A 138 -7.47 -10.47 9.23
N LEU A 139 -6.23 -10.10 9.52
CA LEU A 139 -5.07 -10.44 8.71
C LEU A 139 -4.67 -11.90 8.99
N TYR A 140 -4.33 -12.65 7.93
CA TYR A 140 -3.83 -14.02 7.99
C TYR A 140 -2.58 -14.18 7.14
N LYS A 141 -1.60 -14.95 7.65
CA LYS A 141 -0.31 -15.22 6.99
C LYS A 141 -0.46 -16.05 5.72
N LYS A 142 -1.27 -17.10 5.81
CA LYS A 142 -1.41 -18.16 4.82
C LYS A 142 -2.61 -18.99 5.22
N LEU A 143 -3.57 -19.15 4.33
CA LEU A 143 -4.57 -20.21 4.50
C LEU A 143 -3.93 -21.51 3.99
N ALA A 144 -3.58 -22.41 4.91
CA ALA A 144 -3.26 -23.78 4.54
C ALA A 144 -4.59 -24.52 4.26
N ALA A 145 -4.71 -25.05 3.04
CA ALA A 145 -5.65 -26.09 2.62
C ALA A 145 -7.07 -25.67 2.14
N PRO A 146 -7.77 -26.54 1.38
CA PRO A 146 -8.48 -26.24 0.13
C PRO A 146 -9.98 -25.98 0.34
N PHE A 147 -10.35 -25.32 1.43
CA PHE A 147 -11.74 -25.01 1.74
C PHE A 147 -12.22 -23.72 1.05
N SER A 148 -11.88 -23.54 -0.24
CA SER A 148 -12.84 -22.93 -1.15
C SER A 148 -13.87 -24.00 -1.49
N GLY A 149 -14.81 -24.22 -0.58
CA GLY A 149 -16.09 -24.78 -0.96
C GLY A 149 -16.71 -23.83 -1.97
N ASN A 150 -16.52 -24.12 -3.26
CA ASN A 150 -17.27 -23.58 -4.39
C ASN A 150 -17.43 -22.05 -4.46
N PHE A 151 -16.46 -21.26 -3.98
CA PHE A 151 -16.30 -19.89 -4.45
C PHE A 151 -15.32 -19.93 -5.61
N PRO A 152 -15.72 -19.53 -6.84
CA PRO A 152 -14.76 -19.38 -7.91
C PRO A 152 -13.69 -18.43 -7.41
N SER A 153 -12.46 -18.93 -7.25
CA SER A 153 -11.30 -18.08 -7.11
C SER A 153 -11.21 -17.31 -8.41
N HIS A 154 -11.88 -16.16 -8.50
CA HIS A 154 -11.74 -15.29 -9.65
C HIS A 154 -10.27 -14.87 -9.71
N ARG A 155 -9.55 -15.48 -10.66
CA ARG A 155 -8.19 -15.16 -11.13
C ARG A 155 -7.03 -15.19 -10.13
N CYS A 156 -7.12 -15.87 -9.00
CA CYS A 156 -5.94 -16.11 -8.15
C CYS A 156 -5.12 -17.31 -8.67
N GLY A 157 -4.61 -17.22 -9.90
CA GLY A 157 -3.98 -18.35 -10.59
C GLY A 157 -2.70 -18.90 -9.96
N ARG A 158 -2.03 -18.19 -9.03
CA ARG A 158 -0.76 -18.62 -8.38
C ARG A 158 -0.46 -18.05 -6.98
N LYS A 159 -1.33 -17.23 -6.37
CA LYS A 159 -0.98 -16.33 -5.23
C LYS A 159 -1.36 -16.83 -3.84
N GLY A 160 -1.42 -18.15 -3.65
CA GLY A 160 -1.81 -18.78 -2.38
C GLY A 160 -0.79 -18.63 -1.24
N ARG A 161 0.29 -17.85 -1.41
CA ARG A 161 1.30 -17.63 -0.35
C ARG A 161 1.31 -16.17 0.15
N SER A 162 0.57 -15.26 -0.48
CA SER A 162 0.31 -13.91 0.01
C SER A 162 -0.52 -13.94 1.29
N TRP A 163 -0.30 -12.96 2.15
CA TRP A 163 -1.21 -12.68 3.25
C TRP A 163 -2.57 -12.24 2.73
N CYS A 164 -3.60 -12.39 3.55
CA CYS A 164 -4.94 -11.93 3.21
C CYS A 164 -5.68 -11.33 4.41
N TYR A 165 -6.51 -10.33 4.14
CA TYR A 165 -7.56 -9.92 5.05
C TYR A 165 -8.81 -10.75 4.80
N ARG A 166 -9.41 -11.28 5.87
CA ARG A 166 -10.65 -12.05 5.78
C ARG A 166 -11.71 -11.49 6.71
N SER A 167 -12.95 -11.40 6.24
CA SER A 167 -14.08 -10.93 7.04
C SER A 167 -14.46 -11.91 8.14
N SER A 168 -15.00 -11.37 9.23
CA SER A 168 -15.60 -12.14 10.35
C SER A 168 -16.69 -13.11 9.89
N CYS A 169 -17.48 -12.73 8.87
CA CYS A 169 -18.50 -13.58 8.26
C CYS A 169 -17.93 -14.56 7.21
N HIS A 170 -16.61 -14.59 7.02
CA HIS A 170 -15.89 -15.49 6.12
C HIS A 170 -16.24 -15.40 4.63
N SER A 171 -17.09 -14.46 4.23
CA SER A 171 -17.56 -14.26 2.85
C SER A 171 -16.58 -13.51 1.95
N TYR A 172 -15.60 -12.80 2.53
CA TYR A 172 -14.64 -11.99 1.77
C TYR A 172 -13.21 -12.31 2.16
N ASN A 173 -12.34 -12.45 1.15
CA ASN A 173 -10.91 -12.68 1.30
C ASN A 173 -10.15 -11.78 0.32
N PHE A 174 -9.35 -10.86 0.85
CA PHE A 174 -8.56 -9.91 0.09
C PHE A 174 -7.08 -10.24 0.25
N HIS A 175 -6.49 -10.92 -0.73
CA HIS A 175 -5.04 -11.12 -0.76
C HIS A 175 -4.33 -9.78 -0.94
N VAL A 176 -3.33 -9.50 -0.12
CA VAL A 176 -2.52 -8.28 -0.22
C VAL A 176 -1.92 -8.15 -1.63
N ALA A 177 -1.41 -9.25 -2.19
CA ALA A 177 -0.90 -9.28 -3.57
C ALA A 177 -1.96 -8.90 -4.61
N CYS A 178 -3.20 -9.40 -4.48
CA CYS A 178 -4.28 -9.08 -5.42
C CYS A 178 -4.68 -7.61 -5.32
N VAL A 179 -4.81 -7.07 -4.11
CA VAL A 179 -5.12 -5.66 -3.90
C VAL A 179 -4.04 -4.78 -4.54
N LYS A 180 -2.76 -5.09 -4.33
CA LYS A 180 -1.66 -4.38 -4.99
C LYS A 180 -1.73 -4.44 -6.51
N GLU A 181 -2.10 -5.58 -7.10
CA GLU A 181 -2.22 -5.69 -8.55
C GLU A 181 -3.38 -4.89 -9.13
N MET A 182 -4.54 -4.93 -8.48
CA MET A 182 -5.68 -4.09 -8.88
C MET A 182 -5.30 -2.60 -8.85
N LEU A 183 -4.47 -2.19 -7.89
CA LEU A 183 -3.94 -0.83 -7.84
C LEU A 183 -2.94 -0.54 -8.95
N VAL A 184 -2.06 -1.49 -9.30
CA VAL A 184 -1.16 -1.34 -10.45
C VAL A 184 -1.95 -1.16 -11.74
N GLU A 185 -3.04 -1.91 -11.91
CA GLU A 185 -3.94 -1.82 -13.07
C GLU A 185 -4.62 -0.46 -13.17
N ASN A 186 -4.97 0.16 -12.05
CA ASN A 186 -5.66 1.45 -12.06
C ASN A 186 -4.71 2.65 -12.02
N TRP A 187 -3.50 2.50 -11.48
CA TRP A 187 -2.51 3.58 -11.30
C TRP A 187 -1.21 3.32 -12.07
N HIS A 188 -1.34 2.84 -13.30
CA HIS A 188 -0.21 2.51 -14.18
C HIS A 188 0.87 3.61 -14.25
N GLU A 189 0.48 4.88 -14.25
CA GLU A 189 1.40 6.03 -14.33
C GLU A 189 2.35 6.11 -13.12
N ILE A 190 1.88 5.77 -11.92
CA ILE A 190 2.68 5.76 -10.68
C ILE A 190 3.74 4.65 -10.75
N TYR A 191 3.39 3.51 -11.33
CA TYR A 191 4.29 2.36 -11.45
C TYR A 191 5.27 2.49 -12.63
N ARG A 192 4.95 3.26 -13.68
CA ARG A 192 5.79 3.43 -14.88
C ARG A 192 7.01 4.34 -14.72
N HIS A 193 7.15 5.09 -13.62
CA HIS A 193 8.38 5.84 -13.36
C HIS A 193 9.50 4.93 -12.83
N THR A 194 9.99 4.08 -13.73
CA THR A 194 11.25 3.35 -13.69
C THR A 194 11.84 3.45 -15.10
N GLY A 195 12.66 4.47 -15.35
CA GLY A 195 13.35 4.68 -16.64
C GLY A 195 12.89 5.94 -17.36
N GLY A 196 13.84 6.85 -17.61
CA GLY A 196 13.59 8.07 -18.37
C GLY A 196 13.22 7.81 -19.83
N GLY A 197 12.58 8.80 -20.45
CA GLY A 197 12.28 8.80 -21.88
C GLY A 197 10.87 9.30 -22.15
N GLY A 198 10.79 10.51 -22.72
CA GLY A 198 9.54 11.17 -23.10
C GLY A 198 8.68 10.36 -24.07
N GLY A 199 7.38 10.59 -23.97
CA GLY A 199 6.38 10.06 -24.90
C GLY A 199 5.03 10.66 -24.56
N GLY A 200 4.70 11.77 -25.21
CA GLY A 200 3.37 12.39 -25.10
C GLY A 200 2.30 11.42 -25.60
N GLY A 201 1.34 11.12 -24.73
CA GLY A 201 0.12 10.40 -25.05
C GLY A 201 -0.92 10.76 -24.01
N ASN A 202 -2.12 11.13 -24.46
CA ASN A 202 -3.27 11.62 -23.68
C ASN A 202 -3.23 11.22 -22.20
N ALA A 203 -2.90 12.18 -21.34
CA ALA A 203 -3.01 12.06 -19.89
C ALA A 203 -4.48 11.78 -19.55
N ARG A 204 -4.83 10.52 -19.37
CA ARG A 204 -6.09 10.16 -18.70
C ARG A 204 -5.92 10.70 -17.29
N LYS A 205 -6.73 11.71 -16.95
CA LYS A 205 -6.78 12.36 -15.63
C LYS A 205 -6.52 11.32 -14.54
N LEU A 206 -5.32 11.34 -13.94
CA LEU A 206 -4.92 10.42 -12.88
C LEU A 206 -6.05 10.40 -11.86
N GLU A 207 -6.67 9.23 -11.67
CA GLU A 207 -7.80 9.11 -10.77
C GLU A 207 -7.27 9.37 -9.35
N THR A 208 -7.59 10.56 -8.83
CA THR A 208 -7.04 11.08 -7.56
C THR A 208 -7.66 10.41 -6.34
N GLN A 209 -8.49 9.38 -6.54
CA GLN A 209 -9.23 8.68 -5.50
C GLN A 209 -9.00 7.17 -5.64
N ILE A 210 -9.10 6.44 -4.53
CA ILE A 210 -9.05 4.98 -4.54
C ILE A 210 -10.13 4.47 -5.51
N PRO A 211 -9.78 3.62 -6.50
CA PRO A 211 -10.73 3.11 -7.47
C PRO A 211 -11.96 2.55 -6.77
N ASN A 212 -13.13 3.11 -7.06
CA ASN A 212 -14.37 2.63 -6.50
C ASN A 212 -14.77 1.35 -7.23
N LEU A 213 -14.28 0.22 -6.73
CA LEU A 213 -14.46 -1.09 -7.35
C LEU A 213 -15.86 -1.68 -7.12
N LYS A 214 -16.87 -0.87 -6.79
CA LYS A 214 -18.28 -1.29 -6.65
C LYS A 214 -18.74 -2.10 -7.88
N GLU A 215 -18.31 -1.70 -9.07
CA GLU A 215 -18.58 -2.42 -10.33
C GLU A 215 -17.89 -3.78 -10.44
N SER A 216 -16.68 -3.94 -9.90
CA SER A 216 -15.98 -5.23 -9.91
C SER A 216 -16.68 -6.28 -9.03
N PHE A 217 -17.33 -5.85 -7.95
CA PHE A 217 -18.13 -6.74 -7.08
C PHE A 217 -19.48 -7.14 -7.70
N HIS A 218 -20.02 -6.39 -8.66
CA HIS A 218 -21.26 -6.73 -9.36
C HIS A 218 -21.15 -7.93 -10.31
N SER A 219 -19.92 -8.33 -10.68
CA SER A 219 -19.64 -9.47 -11.56
C SER A 219 -19.49 -10.82 -10.85
N LEU A 220 -19.67 -10.87 -9.52
CA LEU A 220 -19.64 -12.11 -8.73
C LEU A 220 -20.90 -12.95 -9.02
N PRO A 221 -20.79 -14.26 -9.33
CA PRO A 221 -21.93 -15.11 -9.62
C PRO A 221 -22.92 -15.15 -8.45
N ASN A 222 -24.07 -14.55 -8.68
CA ASN A 222 -25.14 -14.41 -7.69
C ASN A 222 -25.95 -15.70 -7.62
N ASN A 223 -25.49 -16.68 -6.85
CA ASN A 223 -26.29 -17.88 -6.57
C ASN A 223 -26.97 -17.76 -5.20
N ARG A 224 -27.96 -16.87 -5.14
CA ARG A 224 -29.23 -17.00 -4.40
C ARG A 224 -29.98 -15.68 -4.50
N ARG A 225 -31.18 -15.72 -5.08
CA ARG A 225 -32.21 -14.69 -4.92
C ARG A 225 -32.41 -14.47 -3.41
N HIS A 226 -31.90 -13.38 -2.84
CA HIS A 226 -32.53 -12.60 -1.77
C HIS A 226 -31.70 -11.35 -1.45
N SER A 227 -32.37 -10.19 -1.47
CA SER A 227 -31.95 -8.86 -0.99
C SER A 227 -30.63 -8.27 -1.54
N ARG A 228 -30.78 -7.47 -2.61
CA ARG A 228 -29.71 -6.74 -3.31
C ARG A 228 -29.18 -5.49 -2.56
N GLY A 229 -29.42 -5.36 -1.24
CA GLY A 229 -29.45 -4.04 -0.59
C GLY A 229 -28.47 -3.73 0.55
N LYS A 230 -27.57 -4.62 1.00
CA LYS A 230 -26.59 -4.29 2.08
C LYS A 230 -25.24 -5.01 1.95
N ALA A 231 -25.25 -6.29 1.55
CA ALA A 231 -24.04 -7.11 1.49
C ALA A 231 -22.99 -6.61 0.47
N CYS A 232 -23.42 -6.05 -0.66
CA CYS A 232 -22.52 -5.51 -1.69
C CYS A 232 -21.86 -4.19 -1.27
N GLU A 233 -22.56 -3.38 -0.48
CA GLU A 233 -22.01 -2.10 0.04
C GLU A 233 -20.94 -2.37 1.09
N ILE A 234 -21.18 -3.35 1.97
CA ILE A 234 -20.20 -3.89 2.92
C ILE A 234 -18.92 -4.37 2.21
N ALA A 235 -19.03 -5.05 1.08
CA ALA A 235 -17.88 -5.58 0.33
C ALA A 235 -16.99 -4.46 -0.24
N ALA A 236 -17.61 -3.40 -0.76
CA ALA A 236 -16.91 -2.25 -1.34
C ALA A 236 -16.17 -1.45 -0.26
N SER A 237 -16.83 -1.13 0.86
CA SER A 237 -16.18 -0.44 1.98
C SER A 237 -15.02 -1.26 2.54
N ALA A 238 -15.25 -2.56 2.83
CA ALA A 238 -14.21 -3.47 3.31
C ALA A 238 -12.98 -3.50 2.37
N PHE A 239 -13.19 -3.53 1.06
CA PHE A 239 -12.11 -3.49 0.09
C PHE A 239 -11.33 -2.17 0.14
N GLN A 240 -12.02 -1.04 0.26
CA GLN A 240 -11.38 0.27 0.36
C GLN A 240 -10.48 0.34 1.61
N PHE A 241 -10.95 -0.08 2.78
CA PHE A 241 -10.13 -0.13 4.00
C PHE A 241 -8.87 -0.98 3.85
N VAL A 242 -9.01 -2.17 3.24
CA VAL A 242 -7.84 -3.01 2.94
C VAL A 242 -6.89 -2.30 2.00
N THR A 243 -7.41 -1.62 0.98
CA THR A 243 -6.61 -0.87 0.01
C THR A 243 -5.76 0.20 0.68
N SER A 244 -6.37 1.02 1.55
CA SER A 244 -5.65 2.05 2.31
C SER A 244 -4.60 1.48 3.25
N ALA A 245 -4.92 0.39 3.95
CA ALA A 245 -3.95 -0.31 4.79
C ALA A 245 -2.76 -0.82 3.97
N VAL A 246 -3.01 -1.43 2.80
CA VAL A 246 -1.98 -1.95 1.89
C VAL A 246 -1.11 -0.84 1.29
N LEU A 247 -1.69 0.34 1.06
CA LEU A 247 -0.98 1.55 0.62
C LEU A 247 -0.22 2.25 1.76
N GLY A 248 -0.29 1.75 2.98
CA GLY A 248 0.54 2.21 4.09
C GLY A 248 -0.06 3.32 4.96
N ASP A 249 -1.31 3.71 4.73
CA ASP A 249 -2.09 4.56 5.66
C ASP A 249 -3.55 4.10 5.74
N PRO A 250 -3.92 3.24 6.72
CA PRO A 250 -5.29 2.77 6.89
C PRO A 250 -6.29 3.89 7.26
N THR A 251 -5.81 5.08 7.67
CA THR A 251 -6.68 6.21 8.04
C THR A 251 -7.07 7.10 6.88
N ALA A 252 -6.45 6.93 5.70
CA ALA A 252 -6.65 7.77 4.54
C ALA A 252 -8.11 7.82 4.04
N LEU A 253 -8.90 6.78 4.31
CA LEU A 253 -10.32 6.73 3.94
C LEU A 253 -11.27 7.23 5.02
N ILE A 254 -10.85 7.17 6.28
CA ILE A 254 -11.66 7.67 7.40
C ILE A 254 -11.77 9.20 7.28
N VAL A 255 -10.68 9.88 6.90
CA VAL A 255 -10.66 11.34 6.73
C VAL A 255 -11.50 11.79 5.53
N ALA A 256 -11.46 11.05 4.41
CA ALA A 256 -12.25 11.35 3.21
C ALA A 256 -13.77 11.26 3.48
N ALA A 257 -14.19 10.23 4.22
CA ALA A 257 -15.59 10.03 4.60
C ALA A 257 -16.08 11.11 5.59
N VAL A 258 -15.26 11.46 6.59
CA VAL A 258 -15.58 12.53 7.55
C VAL A 258 -15.65 13.90 6.84
N ALA A 259 -14.74 14.19 5.90
CA ALA A 259 -14.77 15.44 5.14
C ALA A 259 -16.00 15.56 4.22
N ALA A 260 -16.54 14.43 3.72
CA ALA A 260 -17.77 14.40 2.93
C ALA A 260 -19.04 14.58 3.79
N LEU A 261 -19.00 14.21 5.07
CA LEU A 261 -20.12 14.37 6.01
C LEU A 261 -20.20 15.78 6.65
N ILE A 262 -19.18 16.61 6.47
CA ILE A 262 -19.11 17.99 6.96
C ILE A 262 -19.49 19.01 5.85
N LYS A 263 -19.98 18.54 4.69
CA LYS A 263 -20.51 19.37 3.60
C LYS A 263 -22.02 19.39 3.56
#